data_AF-C7RT01-F1
#
_entry.id   AF-C7RT01-F1
#
_cell.length_a   1.000
_cell.length_b   1.000
_cell.length_c   1.000
_cell.angle_alpha   90.00
_cell.angle_beta   90.00
_cell.angle_gamma   90.00
#
_symmetry.space_group_name_H-M   'P 1'
#
loop_
_entity.id
_entity.type
_entity.pdbx_description
1 polymer ?
#
loop_
_entity_poly.entity_id
_entity_poly.type
_entity_poly.pdbx_seq_one_letter_code
_entity_poly.pdbx_strand_id
1 'polypeptide(L)'
;MNRRIVVFTGNLAFSVRKGIVEIDRSIPGLSWLVVLHSPRRTPAQLLRNQWRNMRRNGWRWIPYQLADLWQRVFTPSTHAGESCGPGAEFSMAALAARPNLRVLKVVDIHARETIDDVRAFQPHVGLSLAAPILRRELFAIPAVGTVNLHKGKVPDYRGMPPAFWELWNDEESVGCTVHWVDDRLDTGEVAAETVVEREKYSTFRGLQLRLDEIGVELMRHVIGEIFKGMRPATPQRPGGRTYRKPTLAQMAALNDKLLALQPERAALARRVAKSVLSIGSRLIWRAGVHALVGPRITVLLYHRVSDAVRDNLTVGTEQFERQMALLRRHCRVLSIEEVLASQTIERSSRPLVCVTFDDGYLDNYINAVPSLLRHEIPAAFFVSTGIVNSNNRFPHDIRRGNPVIPMMQWEHLREMHSAGFTIGSHTVNHIDCALEPVDVVSDELDRSLADLRRELGVKECIFAYPYGGKQHMTPERLEMVKRAGYSGCLAAYGGTNLRGVERFNVLRRGINWAFSDQAFLFECVGLV
;
A
#
# COMPACT_ATOMS: atom_id res chain seq x y z
N MET A 1 -4.25 -0.76 -36.03
CA MET A 1 -4.35 0.25 -34.95
C MET A 1 -2.96 0.55 -34.43
N ASN A 2 -2.57 1.82 -34.32
CA ASN A 2 -1.25 2.18 -33.82
C ASN A 2 -1.18 1.88 -32.30
N ARG A 3 -0.24 1.04 -31.85
CA ARG A 3 -0.13 0.61 -30.44
C ARG A 3 0.75 1.54 -29.61
N ARG A 4 0.57 2.85 -29.77
CA ARG A 4 1.42 3.88 -29.16
C ARG A 4 0.63 4.67 -28.12
N ILE A 5 1.14 4.74 -26.89
CA ILE A 5 0.53 5.50 -25.79
C ILE A 5 1.51 6.59 -25.36
N VAL A 6 1.01 7.82 -25.24
CA VAL A 6 1.76 8.91 -24.59
C VAL A 6 1.22 9.15 -23.19
N VAL A 7 2.10 9.28 -22.21
CA VAL A 7 1.75 9.61 -20.81
C VAL A 7 2.28 10.99 -20.50
N PHE A 8 1.40 11.90 -20.14
CA PHE A 8 1.73 13.22 -19.61
C PHE A 8 1.70 13.15 -18.08
N THR A 9 2.79 13.53 -17.42
CA THR A 9 2.85 13.49 -15.96
C THR A 9 3.81 14.52 -15.37
N GLY A 10 3.50 15.01 -14.17
CA GLY A 10 4.42 15.84 -13.37
C GLY A 10 5.36 15.03 -12.49
N ASN A 11 5.11 13.73 -12.26
CA ASN A 11 5.99 12.86 -11.49
C ASN A 11 5.75 11.38 -11.80
N LEU A 12 6.77 10.55 -11.66
CA LEU A 12 6.65 9.09 -11.75
C LEU A 12 6.40 8.47 -10.37
N ALA A 13 5.33 8.91 -9.70
CA ALA A 13 4.85 8.28 -8.47
C ALA A 13 4.46 6.81 -8.72
N PHE A 14 4.43 6.03 -7.64
CA PHE A 14 4.19 4.59 -7.70
C PHE A 14 2.94 4.21 -8.52
N SER A 15 1.80 4.88 -8.32
CA SER A 15 0.56 4.60 -9.07
C SER A 15 0.68 4.86 -10.58
N VAL A 16 1.45 5.86 -11.00
CA VAL A 16 1.73 6.10 -12.42
C VAL A 16 2.56 4.96 -13.00
N ARG A 17 3.62 4.53 -12.29
CA ARG A 17 4.50 3.44 -12.74
C ARG A 17 3.75 2.11 -12.78
N LYS A 18 3.00 1.80 -11.72
CA LYS A 18 2.14 0.61 -11.66
C LYS A 18 1.12 0.61 -12.80
N GLY A 19 0.44 1.73 -13.05
CA GLY A 19 -0.51 1.86 -14.15
C GLY A 19 0.10 1.55 -15.52
N ILE A 20 1.31 2.06 -15.80
CA ILE A 20 2.02 1.72 -17.04
C ILE A 20 2.30 0.22 -17.13
N VAL A 21 2.86 -0.38 -16.07
CA VAL A 21 3.23 -1.81 -16.05
C VAL A 21 2.00 -2.71 -16.20
N GLU A 22 0.89 -2.43 -15.51
CA GLU A 22 -0.33 -3.23 -15.59
C GLU A 22 -1.00 -3.13 -16.96
N ILE A 23 -1.03 -1.93 -17.57
CA ILE A 23 -1.57 -1.77 -18.92
C ILE A 23 -0.70 -2.52 -19.94
N ASP A 24 0.63 -2.40 -19.82
CA ASP A 24 1.62 -3.07 -20.67
C ASP A 24 1.49 -4.60 -20.63
N ARG A 25 1.23 -5.16 -19.45
CA ARG A 25 0.92 -6.60 -19.28
C ARG A 25 -0.38 -7.01 -19.96
N SER A 26 -1.41 -6.18 -19.85
CA SER A 26 -2.75 -6.51 -20.37
C SER A 26 -2.89 -6.37 -21.89
N ILE A 27 -2.02 -5.57 -22.53
CA ILE A 27 -2.08 -5.29 -23.96
C ILE A 27 -0.69 -5.48 -24.57
N PRO A 28 -0.43 -6.60 -25.28
CA PRO A 28 0.90 -6.87 -25.80
C PRO A 28 1.29 -5.92 -26.93
N GLY A 29 2.58 -5.65 -27.08
CA GLY A 29 3.13 -4.86 -28.19
C GLY A 29 2.86 -3.36 -28.12
N LEU A 30 2.58 -2.82 -26.92
CA LEU A 30 2.51 -1.38 -26.71
C LEU A 30 3.89 -0.73 -26.80
N SER A 31 3.92 0.49 -27.32
CA SER A 31 5.06 1.40 -27.26
C SER A 31 4.67 2.65 -26.47
N TRP A 32 5.56 3.08 -25.58
CA TRP A 32 5.27 4.11 -24.60
C TRP A 32 6.19 5.32 -24.75
N LEU A 33 5.61 6.52 -24.71
CA LEU A 33 6.32 7.77 -24.52
C LEU A 33 5.84 8.43 -23.22
N VAL A 34 6.72 8.56 -22.24
CA VAL A 34 6.40 9.29 -20.99
C VAL A 34 7.00 10.68 -21.06
N VAL A 35 6.15 11.70 -21.13
CA VAL A 35 6.54 13.11 -21.04
C VAL A 35 6.49 13.55 -19.59
N LEU A 36 7.67 13.60 -18.95
CA LEU A 36 7.82 13.97 -17.54
C LEU A 36 8.13 15.46 -17.40
N HIS A 37 7.15 16.24 -16.95
CA HIS A 37 7.31 17.67 -16.69
C HIS A 37 8.09 17.91 -15.39
N SER A 38 9.33 18.39 -15.52
CA SER A 38 10.26 18.66 -14.43
C SER A 38 10.78 20.11 -14.50
N PRO A 39 9.97 21.10 -14.11
CA PRO A 39 10.33 22.50 -14.24
C PRO A 39 11.49 22.84 -13.32
N ARG A 40 12.55 23.47 -13.85
CA ARG A 40 13.64 24.03 -13.04
C ARG A 40 13.11 25.25 -12.29
N ARG A 41 13.28 25.26 -10.97
CA ARG A 41 12.89 26.39 -10.11
C ARG A 41 14.13 27.17 -9.71
N THR A 42 14.20 28.44 -10.07
CA THR A 42 15.29 29.32 -9.60
C THR A 42 15.10 29.67 -8.12
N PRO A 43 16.18 30.03 -7.39
CA PRO A 43 16.07 30.47 -5.99
C PRO A 43 15.06 31.60 -5.79
N ALA A 44 15.02 32.58 -6.71
CA ALA A 44 14.06 33.69 -6.69
C ALA A 44 12.59 33.22 -6.88
N GLN A 45 12.35 32.20 -7.70
CA GLN A 45 11.01 31.60 -7.84
C GLN A 45 10.62 30.80 -6.61
N LEU A 46 11.56 30.07 -6.00
CA LEU A 46 11.33 29.36 -4.75
C LEU A 46 10.94 30.34 -3.63
N LEU A 47 11.67 31.44 -3.45
CA LEU A 47 11.37 32.49 -2.47
C LEU A 47 10.02 33.17 -2.73
N ARG A 48 9.70 33.51 -3.98
CA ARG A 48 8.36 34.04 -4.32
C ARG A 48 7.25 33.05 -3.98
N ASN A 49 7.46 31.76 -4.22
CA ASN A 49 6.50 30.71 -3.84
C ASN A 49 6.39 30.56 -2.32
N GLN A 50 7.50 30.66 -1.59
CA GLN A 50 7.49 30.68 -0.12
C GLN A 50 6.62 31.83 0.38
N TRP A 51 6.84 33.05 -0.13
CA TRP A 51 6.10 34.23 0.28
C TRP A 51 4.61 34.17 -0.07
N ARG A 52 4.26 33.67 -1.26
CA ARG A 52 2.84 33.41 -1.62
C ARG A 52 2.21 32.38 -0.68
N ASN A 53 2.92 31.33 -0.32
CA ASN A 53 2.41 30.33 0.60
C ASN A 53 2.26 30.87 2.04
N MET A 54 3.17 31.72 2.49
CA MET A 54 3.06 32.44 3.77
C MET A 54 1.86 33.39 3.77
N ARG A 55 1.62 34.16 2.70
CA ARG A 55 0.41 34.99 2.55
C ARG A 55 -0.87 34.17 2.57
N ARG A 56 -0.87 33.01 1.91
CA ARG A 56 -2.03 32.12 1.80
C ARG A 56 -2.34 31.36 3.09
N ASN A 57 -1.33 30.95 3.84
CA ASN A 57 -1.49 30.05 5.00
C ASN A 57 -1.14 30.70 6.34
N GLY A 58 -0.67 31.95 6.34
CA GLY A 58 -0.23 32.68 7.53
C GLY A 58 0.95 32.02 8.25
N TRP A 59 1.04 32.28 9.56
CA TRP A 59 2.08 31.75 10.45
C TRP A 59 2.14 30.21 10.49
N ARG A 60 1.03 29.51 10.20
CA ARG A 60 0.98 28.03 10.13
C ARG A 60 1.90 27.44 9.06
N TRP A 61 2.33 28.25 8.09
CA TRP A 61 3.25 27.83 7.05
C TRP A 61 4.68 27.57 7.54
N ILE A 62 5.14 28.31 8.54
CA ILE A 62 6.50 28.22 9.07
C ILE A 62 6.78 26.84 9.71
N PRO A 63 5.96 26.36 10.68
CA PRO A 63 6.16 25.02 11.23
C PRO A 63 5.95 23.92 10.20
N TYR A 64 5.08 24.11 9.20
CA TYR A 64 4.91 23.17 8.09
C TYR A 64 6.20 23.03 7.27
N GLN A 65 6.86 24.15 6.94
CA GLN A 65 8.14 24.09 6.23
C GLN A 65 9.27 23.55 7.09
N LEU A 66 9.29 23.83 8.39
CA LEU A 66 10.23 23.18 9.30
C LEU A 66 10.00 21.66 9.30
N ALA A 67 8.76 21.20 9.37
CA ALA A 67 8.44 19.77 9.30
C ALA A 67 8.84 19.13 7.95
N ASP A 68 8.57 19.78 6.81
CA ASP A 68 8.97 19.32 5.47
C ASP A 68 10.51 19.32 5.30
N LEU A 69 11.19 20.36 5.79
CA LEU A 69 12.66 20.44 5.77
C LEU A 69 13.28 19.36 6.66
N TRP A 70 12.73 19.13 7.86
CA TRP A 70 13.15 18.03 8.73
C TRP A 70 12.89 16.67 8.08
N GLN A 71 11.75 16.46 7.42
CA GLN A 71 11.50 15.23 6.67
C GLN A 71 12.58 15.02 5.59
N ARG A 72 12.94 16.05 4.83
CA ARG A 72 13.94 15.99 3.74
C ARG A 72 15.38 15.79 4.21
N VAL A 73 15.81 16.52 5.24
CA VAL A 73 17.16 16.44 5.81
C VAL A 73 17.40 15.09 6.47
N PHE A 74 16.35 14.50 7.06
CA PHE A 74 16.47 13.20 7.69
C PHE A 74 16.17 12.04 6.74
N THR A 75 15.45 12.20 5.61
CA THR A 75 15.36 11.16 4.56
C THR A 75 16.72 10.97 3.89
N PRO A 76 17.44 9.87 4.14
CA PRO A 76 18.53 9.49 3.26
C PRO A 76 17.92 9.15 1.89
N SER A 77 18.71 9.32 0.83
CA SER A 77 18.37 8.77 -0.48
C SER A 77 17.95 7.31 -0.30
N THR A 78 16.76 6.95 -0.79
CA THR A 78 16.38 5.53 -0.94
C THR A 78 17.53 4.85 -1.67
N HIS A 79 18.19 3.91 -1.01
CA HIS A 79 19.26 3.15 -1.65
C HIS A 79 18.66 2.46 -2.87
N ALA A 80 19.17 2.85 -4.04
CA ALA A 80 19.02 2.11 -5.28
C ALA A 80 19.90 0.85 -5.17
N GLY A 81 19.51 -0.06 -4.28
CA GLY A 81 19.90 -1.46 -4.41
C GLY A 81 18.90 -2.11 -5.35
N GLU A 82 19.38 -2.99 -6.22
CA GLU A 82 18.52 -3.92 -6.95
C GLU A 82 17.74 -4.75 -5.92
N SER A 83 16.46 -4.42 -5.71
CA SER A 83 15.58 -5.28 -4.92
C SER A 83 15.08 -6.38 -5.84
N CYS A 84 15.21 -7.64 -5.41
CA CYS A 84 14.71 -8.82 -6.14
C CYS A 84 13.39 -9.33 -5.51
N GLY A 85 12.63 -8.45 -4.85
CA GLY A 85 11.44 -8.81 -4.09
C GLY A 85 10.14 -8.27 -4.68
N PRO A 86 8.99 -8.51 -4.01
CA PRO A 86 7.69 -8.01 -4.44
C PRO A 86 7.72 -6.52 -4.74
N GLY A 87 7.22 -6.12 -5.91
CA GLY A 87 7.12 -4.73 -6.33
C GLY A 87 8.36 -4.11 -6.97
N ALA A 88 9.49 -4.83 -7.04
CA ALA A 88 10.72 -4.37 -7.70
C ALA A 88 10.52 -3.95 -9.17
N GLU A 89 9.59 -4.60 -9.87
CA GLU A 89 9.23 -4.27 -11.25
C GLU A 89 8.60 -2.88 -11.43
N PHE A 90 8.04 -2.31 -10.36
CA PHE A 90 7.47 -0.96 -10.34
C PHE A 90 8.50 0.09 -9.94
N SER A 91 9.76 -0.31 -9.74
CA SER A 91 10.85 0.62 -9.44
C SER A 91 11.15 1.53 -10.65
N MET A 92 11.79 2.66 -10.38
CA MET A 92 12.22 3.57 -11.44
C MET A 92 13.24 2.91 -12.38
N ALA A 93 14.12 2.06 -11.82
CA ALA A 93 15.15 1.35 -12.59
C ALA A 93 14.50 0.32 -13.53
N ALA A 94 13.57 -0.49 -13.01
CA ALA A 94 12.83 -1.46 -13.81
C ALA A 94 12.02 -0.78 -14.93
N LEU A 95 11.36 0.35 -14.64
CA LEU A 95 10.61 1.10 -15.65
C LEU A 95 11.53 1.66 -16.75
N ALA A 96 12.70 2.19 -16.38
CA ALA A 96 13.67 2.74 -17.33
C ALA A 96 14.37 1.66 -18.18
N ALA A 97 14.44 0.43 -17.69
CA ALA A 97 15.03 -0.70 -18.41
C ALA A 97 14.08 -1.31 -19.47
N ARG A 98 12.81 -0.91 -19.53
CA ARG A 98 11.84 -1.47 -20.49
C ARG A 98 12.15 -0.98 -21.91
N PRO A 99 12.37 -1.87 -22.90
CA PRO A 99 12.81 -1.48 -24.24
C PRO A 99 11.73 -0.74 -25.04
N ASN A 100 10.46 -0.97 -24.71
CA ASN A 100 9.32 -0.34 -25.36
C ASN A 100 8.89 0.99 -24.71
N LEU A 101 9.65 1.51 -23.74
CA LEU A 101 9.31 2.72 -22.99
C LEU A 101 10.40 3.78 -23.08
N ARG A 102 10.04 4.95 -23.61
CA ARG A 102 10.92 6.12 -23.66
C ARG A 102 10.45 7.19 -22.67
N VAL A 103 11.33 7.62 -21.76
CA VAL A 103 11.05 8.74 -20.84
C VAL A 103 11.69 10.04 -21.37
N LEU A 104 10.86 11.00 -21.75
CA LEU A 104 11.27 12.34 -22.17
C LEU A 104 11.10 13.32 -20.98
N LYS A 105 12.22 13.76 -20.39
CA LYS A 105 12.21 14.73 -19.29
C LYS A 105 12.25 16.15 -19.86
N VAL A 106 11.23 16.95 -19.57
CA VAL A 106 11.07 18.29 -20.16
C VAL A 106 10.91 19.37 -19.09
N VAL A 107 11.46 20.56 -19.34
CA VAL A 107 11.28 21.72 -18.44
C VAL A 107 9.89 22.32 -18.59
N ASP A 108 9.41 22.45 -19.83
CA ASP A 108 8.06 22.86 -20.17
C ASP A 108 7.42 21.82 -21.08
N ILE A 109 6.24 21.34 -20.66
CA ILE A 109 5.48 20.33 -21.38
C ILE A 109 4.83 20.90 -22.65
N HIS A 110 4.69 22.23 -22.74
CA HIS A 110 4.14 22.94 -23.89
C HIS A 110 5.21 23.56 -24.79
N ALA A 111 6.49 23.29 -24.52
CA ALA A 111 7.56 23.75 -25.41
C ALA A 111 7.37 23.14 -26.82
N ARG A 112 7.76 23.89 -27.85
CA ARG A 112 7.59 23.47 -29.25
C ARG A 112 8.31 22.16 -29.52
N GLU A 113 9.51 21.98 -28.97
CA GLU A 113 10.30 20.76 -29.07
C GLU A 113 9.55 19.57 -28.46
N THR A 114 8.93 19.75 -27.29
CA THR A 114 8.11 18.71 -26.64
C THR A 114 6.91 18.32 -27.50
N ILE A 115 6.21 19.32 -28.06
CA ILE A 115 5.05 19.09 -28.93
C ILE A 115 5.48 18.31 -30.18
N ASP A 116 6.60 18.69 -30.79
CA ASP A 116 7.13 18.05 -32.00
C ASP A 116 7.57 16.61 -31.71
N ASP A 117 8.19 16.34 -30.56
CA ASP A 117 8.53 14.98 -30.10
C ASP A 117 7.29 14.09 -29.92
N VAL A 118 6.20 14.65 -29.36
CA VAL A 118 4.93 13.93 -29.18
C VAL A 118 4.25 13.67 -30.52
N ARG A 119 4.28 14.64 -31.45
CA ARG A 119 3.76 14.46 -32.82
C ARG A 119 4.53 13.41 -33.60
N ALA A 120 5.87 13.44 -33.53
CA ALA A 120 6.74 12.46 -34.19
C ALA A 120 6.49 11.04 -33.66
N PHE A 121 6.13 10.90 -32.38
CA PHE A 121 5.74 9.63 -31.81
C PHE A 121 4.40 9.09 -32.35
N GLN A 122 3.51 9.95 -32.86
CA GLN A 122 2.19 9.58 -33.38
C GLN A 122 1.38 8.72 -32.39
N PRO A 123 1.13 9.18 -31.16
CA PRO A 123 0.38 8.41 -30.17
C PRO A 123 -1.05 8.14 -30.66
N HIS A 124 -1.53 6.95 -30.34
CA HIS A 124 -2.92 6.60 -30.57
C HIS A 124 -3.82 7.21 -29.50
N VAL A 125 -3.46 7.06 -28.22
CA VAL A 125 -4.16 7.62 -27.05
C VAL A 125 -3.17 8.34 -26.12
N GLY A 126 -3.62 9.43 -25.51
CA GLY A 126 -2.88 10.14 -24.47
C GLY A 126 -3.44 9.87 -23.07
N LEU A 127 -2.57 9.76 -22.08
CA LEU A 127 -2.94 9.63 -20.66
C LEU A 127 -2.44 10.85 -19.89
N SER A 128 -3.34 11.58 -19.24
CA SER A 128 -3.01 12.61 -18.25
C SER A 128 -3.05 12.00 -16.85
N LEU A 129 -1.87 11.75 -16.28
CA LEU A 129 -1.70 11.11 -14.97
C LEU A 129 -0.89 12.01 -14.05
N ALA A 130 -1.56 12.74 -13.15
CA ALA A 130 -0.92 13.76 -12.31
C ALA A 130 -0.12 14.80 -13.12
N ALA A 131 -0.63 15.15 -14.30
CA ALA A 131 -0.03 16.12 -15.20
C ALA A 131 -0.33 17.56 -14.78
N PRO A 132 0.46 18.56 -15.22
CA PRO A 132 -0.02 19.93 -15.28
C PRO A 132 -1.23 20.04 -16.24
N ILE A 133 -1.93 21.17 -16.20
CA ILE A 133 -3.02 21.45 -17.15
C ILE A 133 -2.45 21.41 -18.57
N LEU A 134 -2.98 20.50 -19.40
CA LEU A 134 -2.57 20.33 -20.79
C LEU A 134 -3.33 21.31 -21.68
N ARG A 135 -2.63 22.01 -22.58
CA ARG A 135 -3.26 22.84 -23.61
C ARG A 135 -3.69 22.00 -24.81
N ARG A 136 -4.66 22.51 -25.56
CA ARG A 136 -5.24 21.86 -26.75
C ARG A 136 -4.20 21.39 -27.76
N GLU A 137 -3.17 22.21 -27.98
CA GLU A 137 -2.05 21.91 -28.87
C GLU A 137 -1.34 20.58 -28.55
N LEU A 138 -1.41 20.14 -27.29
CA LEU A 138 -0.78 18.93 -26.79
C LEU A 138 -1.78 17.79 -26.60
N PHE A 139 -2.89 18.01 -25.89
CA PHE A 139 -3.84 16.93 -25.57
C PHE A 139 -4.63 16.43 -26.80
N ALA A 140 -4.69 17.21 -27.88
CA ALA A 140 -5.35 16.83 -29.12
C ALA A 140 -4.41 16.10 -30.11
N ILE A 141 -3.12 15.93 -29.79
CA ILE A 141 -2.17 15.20 -30.67
C ILE A 141 -2.54 13.71 -30.82
N PRO A 142 -2.91 12.96 -29.76
CA PRO A 142 -3.23 11.56 -29.89
C PRO A 142 -4.47 11.33 -30.76
N ALA A 143 -4.41 10.31 -31.62
CA ALA A 143 -5.43 10.05 -32.64
C ALA A 143 -6.88 9.93 -32.10
N VAL A 144 -7.07 9.29 -30.94
CA VAL A 144 -8.40 9.18 -30.29
C VAL A 144 -8.67 10.25 -29.23
N GLY A 145 -7.65 11.07 -28.92
CA GLY A 145 -7.67 12.05 -27.84
C GLY A 145 -6.92 11.58 -26.58
N THR A 146 -7.01 12.43 -25.55
CA THR A 146 -6.36 12.22 -24.26
C THR A 146 -7.41 11.98 -23.18
N VAL A 147 -7.21 10.97 -22.33
CA VAL A 147 -8.01 10.73 -21.12
C VAL A 147 -7.24 11.21 -19.88
N ASN A 148 -7.96 11.69 -18.88
CA ASN A 148 -7.43 12.13 -17.59
C ASN A 148 -8.01 11.29 -16.46
N LEU A 149 -7.14 10.91 -15.51
CA LEU A 149 -7.56 10.25 -14.28
C LEU A 149 -7.80 11.29 -13.19
N HIS A 150 -9.08 11.50 -12.85
CA HIS A 150 -9.53 12.40 -11.80
C HIS A 150 -10.08 11.63 -10.60
N LYS A 151 -9.45 11.76 -9.43
CA LYS A 151 -9.80 10.98 -8.22
C LYS A 151 -10.94 11.59 -7.41
N GLY A 152 -12.03 11.96 -8.09
CA GLY A 152 -13.24 12.52 -7.50
C GLY A 152 -14.48 12.31 -8.35
N LYS A 153 -15.66 12.59 -7.77
CA LYS A 153 -16.94 12.62 -8.49
C LYS A 153 -17.03 13.85 -9.38
N VAL A 154 -17.21 13.65 -10.70
CA VAL A 154 -17.54 14.74 -11.62
C VAL A 154 -19.06 14.76 -11.86
N PRO A 155 -19.69 15.93 -12.07
CA PRO A 155 -19.12 17.27 -12.14
C PRO A 155 -18.92 17.95 -10.75
N ASP A 156 -19.31 17.31 -9.66
CA ASP A 156 -19.49 17.97 -8.36
C ASP A 156 -18.17 18.44 -7.74
N TYR A 157 -17.09 17.67 -7.94
CA TYR A 157 -15.79 17.86 -7.30
C TYR A 157 -14.67 17.98 -8.33
N ARG A 158 -14.73 18.98 -9.21
CA ARG A 158 -13.65 19.29 -10.17
C ARG A 158 -12.46 19.96 -9.49
N GLY A 159 -11.28 19.90 -10.08
CA GLY A 159 -10.06 20.53 -9.56
C GLY A 159 -9.34 19.65 -8.53
N MET A 160 -8.70 20.24 -7.51
CA MET A 160 -7.73 19.47 -6.70
C MET A 160 -7.68 19.85 -5.21
N PRO A 161 -7.39 18.89 -4.30
CA PRO A 161 -7.59 17.45 -4.44
C PRO A 161 -9.06 17.09 -4.14
N PRO A 162 -9.78 16.43 -5.06
CA PRO A 162 -11.22 16.14 -4.91
C PRO A 162 -11.58 15.37 -3.63
N ALA A 163 -10.90 14.26 -3.33
CA ALA A 163 -11.16 13.46 -2.13
C ALA A 163 -11.04 14.25 -0.81
N PHE A 164 -10.24 15.32 -0.77
CA PHE A 164 -10.22 16.21 0.40
C PHE A 164 -11.56 16.94 0.56
N TRP A 165 -12.09 17.46 -0.55
CA TRP A 165 -13.32 18.25 -0.56
C TRP A 165 -14.57 17.39 -0.37
N GLU A 166 -14.55 16.14 -0.87
CA GLU A 166 -15.59 15.15 -0.60
C GLU A 166 -15.64 14.84 0.92
N LEU A 167 -14.49 14.59 1.55
CA LEU A 167 -14.41 14.43 3.01
C LEU A 167 -14.79 15.70 3.77
N TRP A 168 -14.39 16.86 3.27
CA TRP A 168 -14.70 18.16 3.87
C TRP A 168 -16.22 18.38 3.95
N ASN A 169 -16.93 17.99 2.90
CA ASN A 169 -18.38 18.11 2.77
C ASN A 169 -19.16 16.91 3.33
N ASP A 170 -18.52 16.03 4.11
CA ASP A 170 -19.15 14.86 4.76
C ASP A 170 -19.73 13.81 3.80
N GLU A 171 -19.24 13.74 2.56
CA GLU A 171 -19.68 12.73 1.61
C GLU A 171 -19.49 11.31 2.17
N GLU A 172 -20.49 10.46 1.98
CA GLU A 172 -20.47 9.04 2.37
C GLU A 172 -19.57 8.21 1.44
N SER A 173 -19.31 8.70 0.23
CA SER A 173 -18.43 8.06 -0.75
C SER A 173 -17.57 9.06 -1.53
N VAL A 174 -16.40 8.61 -1.97
CA VAL A 174 -15.46 9.36 -2.81
C VAL A 174 -15.42 8.78 -4.23
N GLY A 175 -15.25 9.62 -5.24
CA GLY A 175 -15.26 9.18 -6.64
C GLY A 175 -13.88 8.92 -7.23
N CYS A 176 -13.84 8.15 -8.32
CA CYS A 176 -12.71 8.06 -9.23
C CYS A 176 -13.26 8.02 -10.66
N THR A 177 -12.80 8.93 -11.51
CA THR A 177 -13.34 9.17 -12.85
C THR A 177 -12.19 9.19 -13.85
N VAL A 178 -12.33 8.44 -14.93
CA VAL A 178 -11.55 8.64 -16.16
C VAL A 178 -12.44 9.39 -17.15
N HIS A 179 -12.00 10.56 -17.61
CA HIS A 179 -12.76 11.37 -18.55
C HIS A 179 -11.87 11.87 -19.69
N TRP A 180 -12.46 12.20 -20.83
CA TRP A 180 -11.74 12.84 -21.94
C TRP A 180 -11.33 14.25 -21.56
N VAL A 181 -10.14 14.67 -21.98
CA VAL A 181 -9.64 16.04 -21.76
C VAL A 181 -10.29 16.98 -22.78
N ASP A 182 -10.82 18.10 -22.29
CA ASP A 182 -11.29 19.22 -23.10
C ASP A 182 -10.63 20.54 -22.66
N ASP A 183 -11.07 21.67 -23.22
CA ASP A 183 -10.48 22.99 -22.96
C ASP A 183 -10.77 23.52 -21.52
N ARG A 184 -11.62 22.83 -20.76
CA ARG A 184 -12.02 23.23 -19.40
C ARG A 184 -11.56 22.19 -18.38
N LEU A 185 -11.43 22.62 -17.12
CA LEU A 185 -10.91 21.75 -16.07
C LEU A 185 -11.96 20.70 -15.67
N ASP A 186 -11.66 19.43 -15.97
CA ASP A 186 -12.44 18.25 -15.58
C ASP A 186 -13.90 18.27 -16.08
N THR A 187 -14.17 18.81 -17.29
CA THR A 187 -15.53 18.88 -17.85
C THR A 187 -15.83 17.93 -19.00
N GLY A 188 -14.82 17.26 -19.55
CA GLY A 188 -15.01 16.38 -20.69
C GLY A 188 -15.82 15.11 -20.36
N GLU A 189 -16.23 14.42 -21.42
CA GLU A 189 -17.08 13.22 -21.36
C GLU A 189 -16.45 12.13 -20.49
N VAL A 190 -17.25 11.48 -19.64
CA VAL A 190 -16.81 10.39 -18.77
C VAL A 190 -16.61 9.13 -19.60
N ALA A 191 -15.42 8.54 -19.51
CA ALA A 191 -15.10 7.26 -20.12
C ALA A 191 -15.45 6.11 -19.17
N ALA A 192 -15.14 6.26 -17.88
CA ALA A 192 -15.57 5.35 -16.82
C ALA A 192 -15.50 6.07 -15.47
N GLU A 193 -16.34 5.67 -14.53
CA GLU A 193 -16.32 6.19 -13.17
C GLU A 193 -16.69 5.11 -12.16
N THR A 194 -16.25 5.30 -10.93
CA THR A 194 -16.59 4.44 -9.80
C THR A 194 -16.59 5.24 -8.51
N VAL A 195 -17.25 4.70 -7.48
CA VAL A 195 -17.34 5.29 -6.15
C VAL A 195 -16.83 4.31 -5.10
N VAL A 196 -16.25 4.86 -4.05
CA VAL A 196 -15.72 4.10 -2.92
C VAL A 196 -16.41 4.59 -1.66
N GLU A 197 -17.09 3.67 -0.99
CA GLU A 197 -17.69 3.93 0.32
C GLU A 197 -16.63 4.34 1.33
N ARG A 198 -16.94 5.38 2.11
CA ARG A 198 -16.07 5.89 3.15
C ARG A 198 -16.17 5.01 4.38
N GLU A 199 -15.07 4.34 4.71
CA GLU A 199 -14.97 3.60 5.98
C GLU A 199 -14.97 4.57 7.18
N LYS A 200 -15.51 4.11 8.31
CA LYS A 200 -15.76 4.92 9.51
C LYS A 200 -14.56 5.73 10.00
N TYR A 201 -13.37 5.14 9.97
CA TYR A 201 -12.13 5.75 10.47
C TYR A 201 -11.20 6.17 9.33
N SER A 202 -11.75 6.38 8.12
CA SER A 202 -10.99 6.77 6.93
C SER A 202 -10.19 8.04 7.19
N THR A 203 -8.96 8.03 6.71
CA THR A 203 -8.11 9.22 6.66
C THR A 203 -8.05 9.75 5.23
N PHE A 204 -7.78 11.05 5.06
CA PHE A 204 -7.58 11.62 3.72
C PHE A 204 -6.48 10.87 2.96
N ARG A 205 -5.35 10.58 3.62
CA ARG A 205 -4.25 9.87 2.98
C ARG A 205 -4.58 8.40 2.74
N GLY A 206 -5.25 7.71 3.66
CA GLY A 206 -5.72 6.33 3.46
C GLY A 206 -6.61 6.20 2.23
N LEU A 207 -7.58 7.10 2.05
CA LEU A 207 -8.42 7.13 0.85
C LEU A 207 -7.64 7.43 -0.41
N GLN A 208 -6.65 8.33 -0.37
CA GLN A 208 -5.77 8.55 -1.53
C GLN A 208 -5.06 7.27 -1.97
N LEU A 209 -4.57 6.46 -1.03
CA LEU A 209 -3.92 5.19 -1.34
C LEU A 209 -4.88 4.21 -2.02
N ARG A 210 -6.14 4.14 -1.56
CA ARG A 210 -7.17 3.30 -2.17
C ARG A 210 -7.57 3.80 -3.57
N LEU A 211 -7.73 5.12 -3.74
CA LEU A 211 -8.03 5.76 -5.02
C LEU A 211 -6.87 5.65 -6.03
N ASP A 212 -5.63 5.54 -5.56
CA ASP A 212 -4.46 5.27 -6.40
C ASP A 212 -4.59 3.90 -7.09
N GLU A 213 -4.99 2.85 -6.35
CA GLU A 213 -5.15 1.50 -6.90
C GLU A 213 -6.37 1.38 -7.82
N ILE A 214 -7.52 1.90 -7.37
CA ILE A 214 -8.75 1.92 -8.18
C ILE A 214 -8.55 2.73 -9.46
N GLY A 215 -7.80 3.84 -9.39
CA GLY A 215 -7.48 4.63 -10.57
C GLY A 215 -6.62 3.88 -11.59
N VAL A 216 -5.72 3.01 -11.14
CA VAL A 216 -4.93 2.14 -12.02
C VAL A 216 -5.83 1.13 -12.74
N GLU A 217 -6.74 0.47 -12.00
CA GLU A 217 -7.69 -0.49 -12.58
C GLU A 217 -8.65 0.15 -13.56
N LEU A 218 -9.22 1.30 -13.20
CA LEU A 218 -10.16 2.05 -14.04
C LEU A 218 -9.48 2.53 -15.34
N MET A 219 -8.25 3.04 -15.23
CA MET A 219 -7.46 3.41 -16.41
C MET A 219 -7.16 2.18 -17.28
N ARG A 220 -6.74 1.06 -16.69
CA ARG A 220 -6.49 -0.19 -17.43
C ARG A 220 -7.72 -0.66 -18.19
N HIS A 221 -8.90 -0.60 -17.55
CA HIS A 221 -10.17 -0.92 -18.20
C HIS A 221 -10.44 -0.02 -19.40
N VAL A 222 -10.40 1.31 -19.23
CA VAL A 222 -10.65 2.28 -20.32
C VAL A 222 -9.68 2.09 -21.48
N ILE A 223 -8.39 1.89 -21.21
CA ILE A 223 -7.40 1.65 -22.26
C ILE A 223 -7.65 0.33 -22.98
N GLY A 224 -8.05 -0.73 -22.25
CA GLY A 224 -8.50 -1.99 -22.85
C GLY A 224 -9.66 -1.79 -23.84
N GLU A 225 -10.67 -1.02 -23.47
CA GLU A 225 -11.82 -0.73 -24.35
C GLU A 225 -11.41 0.11 -25.57
N ILE A 226 -10.52 1.09 -25.38
CA ILE A 226 -9.96 1.89 -26.49
C ILE A 226 -9.27 0.98 -27.51
N PHE A 227 -8.42 0.05 -27.08
CA PHE A 227 -7.73 -0.87 -27.99
C PHE A 227 -8.61 -1.97 -28.60
N LYS A 228 -9.85 -2.14 -28.10
CA LYS A 228 -10.91 -2.91 -28.77
C LYS A 228 -11.67 -2.10 -29.82
N GLY A 229 -11.33 -0.82 -30.01
CA GLY A 229 -11.97 0.07 -30.99
C GLY A 229 -13.14 0.88 -30.42
N MET A 230 -13.37 0.86 -29.10
CA MET A 230 -14.43 1.64 -28.46
C MET A 230 -13.94 3.00 -28.01
N ARG A 231 -14.82 4.00 -27.99
CA ARG A 231 -14.57 5.31 -27.37
C ARG A 231 -15.68 5.58 -26.35
N PRO A 232 -15.61 5.00 -25.13
CA PRO A 232 -16.64 5.22 -24.14
C PRO A 232 -16.66 6.70 -23.77
N ALA A 233 -17.83 7.33 -23.88
CA ALA A 233 -17.98 8.77 -23.73
C ALA A 233 -19.42 9.12 -23.34
N THR A 234 -19.63 9.37 -22.06
CA THR A 234 -20.91 9.81 -21.50
C THR A 234 -20.81 11.27 -21.11
N PRO A 235 -21.64 12.18 -21.65
CA PRO A 235 -21.65 13.58 -21.24
C PRO A 235 -21.89 13.73 -19.73
N GLN A 236 -21.14 14.61 -19.09
CA GLN A 236 -21.39 14.95 -17.69
C GLN A 236 -22.73 15.69 -17.56
N ARG A 237 -23.45 15.42 -16.46
CA ARG A 237 -24.63 16.22 -16.09
C ARG A 237 -24.28 17.72 -15.95
N PRO A 238 -25.20 18.64 -16.25
CA PRO A 238 -24.95 20.07 -16.08
C PRO A 238 -24.71 20.43 -14.61
N GLY A 239 -23.93 21.48 -14.36
CA GLY A 239 -23.60 21.96 -13.02
C GLY A 239 -22.19 21.59 -12.54
N GLY A 240 -22.06 21.42 -11.22
CA GLY A 240 -20.80 21.09 -10.55
C GLY A 240 -20.05 22.28 -9.93
N ARG A 241 -18.98 21.98 -9.20
CA ARG A 241 -18.11 22.99 -8.56
C ARG A 241 -16.65 22.67 -8.82
N THR A 242 -15.85 23.72 -9.00
CA THR A 242 -14.40 23.62 -9.13
C THR A 242 -13.72 24.03 -7.83
N TYR A 243 -12.99 23.10 -7.26
CA TYR A 243 -12.25 23.28 -6.03
C TYR A 243 -10.76 23.54 -6.28
N ARG A 244 -10.17 24.34 -5.39
CA ARG A 244 -8.73 24.65 -5.40
C ARG A 244 -8.04 23.91 -4.25
N LYS A 245 -6.71 23.90 -4.26
CA LYS A 245 -5.91 23.30 -3.18
C LYS A 245 -6.36 23.85 -1.81
N PRO A 246 -6.56 23.02 -0.77
CA PRO A 246 -6.92 23.52 0.56
C PRO A 246 -5.78 24.31 1.20
N THR A 247 -6.14 25.21 2.12
CA THR A 247 -5.19 25.88 3.00
C THR A 247 -4.71 24.94 4.11
N LEU A 248 -3.57 25.24 4.74
CA LEU A 248 -3.10 24.48 5.91
C LEU A 248 -4.11 24.50 7.06
N ALA A 249 -4.89 25.59 7.21
CA ALA A 249 -5.95 25.68 8.19
C ALA A 249 -7.10 24.69 7.91
N GLN A 250 -7.52 24.59 6.65
CA GLN A 250 -8.53 23.62 6.23
C GLN A 250 -8.01 22.17 6.36
N MET A 251 -6.75 21.93 6.02
CA MET A 251 -6.14 20.61 6.25
C MET A 251 -6.14 20.21 7.73
N ALA A 252 -5.78 21.14 8.63
CA ALA A 252 -5.81 20.90 10.06
C ALA A 252 -7.25 20.66 10.56
N ALA A 253 -8.21 21.49 10.15
CA ALA A 253 -9.61 21.35 10.55
C ALA A 253 -10.23 20.02 10.09
N LEU A 254 -9.92 19.56 8.87
CA LEU A 254 -10.35 18.24 8.42
C LEU A 254 -9.70 17.14 9.26
N ASN A 255 -8.41 17.25 9.55
CA ASN A 255 -7.71 16.27 10.37
C ASN A 255 -8.30 16.19 11.79
N ASP A 256 -8.62 17.33 12.41
CA ASP A 256 -9.27 17.37 13.73
C ASP A 256 -10.66 16.71 13.70
N LYS A 257 -11.44 16.97 12.63
CA LYS A 257 -12.74 16.34 12.39
C LYS A 257 -12.63 14.82 12.27
N LEU A 258 -11.64 14.31 11.53
CA LEU A 258 -11.41 12.87 11.37
C LEU A 258 -10.83 12.22 12.64
N LEU A 259 -10.00 12.94 13.40
CA LEU A 259 -9.49 12.46 14.69
C LEU A 259 -10.59 12.33 15.74
N ALA A 260 -11.60 13.20 15.71
CA ALA A 260 -12.76 13.12 16.60
C ALA A 260 -13.58 11.83 16.44
N LEU A 261 -13.45 11.14 15.29
CA LEU A 261 -14.10 9.86 15.04
C LEU A 261 -13.38 8.67 15.71
N GLN A 262 -12.11 8.82 16.11
CA GLN A 262 -11.32 7.73 16.70
C GLN A 262 -11.86 7.35 18.09
N PRO A 263 -11.85 6.05 18.47
CA PRO A 263 -12.38 5.62 19.77
C PRO A 263 -11.65 6.27 20.96
N GLU A 264 -12.38 6.50 22.05
CA GLU A 264 -12.08 7.45 23.14
C GLU A 264 -10.67 7.43 23.76
N ARG A 265 -10.35 8.59 24.39
CA ARG A 265 -9.12 9.04 25.07
C ARG A 265 -8.26 8.00 25.81
N ALA A 266 -8.80 6.89 26.29
CA ALA A 266 -8.02 5.82 26.92
C ALA A 266 -7.07 5.11 25.93
N ALA A 267 -7.44 5.03 24.65
CA ALA A 267 -6.55 4.51 23.62
C ALA A 267 -5.50 5.54 23.18
N LEU A 268 -5.85 6.83 23.17
CA LEU A 268 -4.88 7.91 23.02
C LEU A 268 -3.90 7.93 24.20
N ALA A 269 -4.35 7.72 25.43
CA ALA A 269 -3.51 7.58 26.62
C ALA A 269 -2.58 6.36 26.53
N ARG A 270 -3.04 5.21 25.99
CA ARG A 270 -2.16 4.06 25.68
C ARG A 270 -1.16 4.36 24.57
N ARG A 271 -1.56 5.09 23.53
CA ARG A 271 -0.69 5.55 22.46
C ARG A 271 0.36 6.55 22.98
N VAL A 272 -0.02 7.44 23.91
CA VAL A 272 0.87 8.36 24.61
C VAL A 272 1.78 7.60 25.56
N ALA A 273 1.29 6.67 26.37
CA ALA A 273 2.10 5.85 27.27
C ALA A 273 3.14 5.02 26.50
N LYS A 274 2.74 4.35 25.41
CA LYS A 274 3.67 3.69 24.47
C LYS A 274 4.64 4.69 23.83
N SER A 275 4.21 5.93 23.59
CA SER A 275 5.09 6.98 23.05
C SER A 275 6.08 7.54 24.08
N VAL A 276 5.69 7.66 25.36
CA VAL A 276 6.55 8.13 26.46
C VAL A 276 7.60 7.08 26.81
N LEU A 277 7.21 5.79 26.86
CA LEU A 277 8.15 4.66 26.90
C LEU A 277 9.13 4.67 25.71
N SER A 278 8.73 5.24 24.57
CA SER A 278 9.55 5.35 23.36
C SER A 278 10.37 6.65 23.23
N ILE A 279 10.34 7.59 24.19
CA ILE A 279 11.25 8.75 24.14
C ILE A 279 12.71 8.27 24.30
N GLY A 280 12.92 7.24 25.12
CA GLY A 280 14.19 6.51 25.18
C GLY A 280 14.57 5.81 23.87
N SER A 281 13.60 5.40 23.04
CA SER A 281 13.86 4.66 21.80
C SER A 281 14.56 5.51 20.74
N ARG A 282 14.32 6.84 20.67
CA ARG A 282 15.07 7.74 19.78
C ARG A 282 16.52 7.87 20.20
N LEU A 283 16.81 7.90 21.51
CA LEU A 283 18.16 7.92 22.03
C LEU A 283 18.85 6.57 21.82
N ILE A 284 18.17 5.45 22.09
CA ILE A 284 18.65 4.08 21.81
C ILE A 284 18.94 3.87 20.33
N TRP A 285 18.06 4.36 19.45
CA TRP A 285 18.22 4.30 18.00
C TRP A 285 19.38 5.17 17.51
N ARG A 286 19.50 6.41 18.01
CA ARG A 286 20.59 7.35 17.65
C ARG A 286 21.94 6.99 18.27
N ALA A 287 21.96 6.34 19.43
CA ALA A 287 23.16 5.92 20.14
C ALA A 287 23.68 4.54 19.70
N GLY A 288 23.08 3.91 18.69
CA GLY A 288 23.55 2.61 18.17
C GLY A 288 23.38 1.46 19.16
N VAL A 289 22.51 1.59 20.17
CA VAL A 289 22.34 0.59 21.25
C VAL A 289 21.84 -0.76 20.71
N HIS A 290 21.24 -0.79 19.52
CA HIS A 290 20.94 -2.06 18.82
C HIS A 290 22.20 -2.92 18.58
N ALA A 291 23.39 -2.31 18.49
CA ALA A 291 24.67 -3.00 18.38
C ALA A 291 25.15 -3.61 19.72
N LEU A 292 24.66 -3.10 20.86
CA LEU A 292 24.98 -3.60 22.21
C LEU A 292 24.14 -4.81 22.62
N VAL A 293 22.98 -5.02 21.98
CA VAL A 293 22.09 -6.13 22.29
C VAL A 293 22.26 -7.22 21.22
N GLY A 294 22.22 -8.50 21.61
CA GLY A 294 22.58 -9.62 20.74
C GLY A 294 21.81 -9.68 19.40
N PRO A 295 22.35 -10.37 18.37
CA PRO A 295 21.70 -10.52 17.07
C PRO A 295 20.29 -11.08 17.23
N ARG A 296 19.32 -10.49 16.53
CA ARG A 296 17.92 -10.91 16.62
C ARG A 296 17.10 -10.55 15.40
N ILE A 297 15.97 -11.25 15.25
CA ILE A 297 14.96 -11.02 14.23
C ILE A 297 13.61 -10.78 14.91
N THR A 298 12.98 -9.65 14.59
CA THR A 298 11.62 -9.31 15.00
C THR A 298 10.64 -9.68 13.89
N VAL A 299 9.78 -10.67 14.13
CA VAL A 299 8.70 -11.02 13.19
C VAL A 299 7.43 -10.28 13.61
N LEU A 300 6.90 -9.43 12.74
CA LEU A 300 5.71 -8.62 12.97
C LEU A 300 4.46 -9.39 12.54
N LEU A 301 3.45 -9.43 13.40
CA LEU A 301 2.17 -10.10 13.17
C LEU A 301 1.07 -9.06 12.99
N TYR A 302 0.54 -9.00 11.77
CA TYR A 302 -0.65 -8.24 11.39
C TYR A 302 -1.82 -9.20 11.15
N HIS A 303 -3.06 -8.70 11.21
CA HIS A 303 -4.23 -9.49 10.80
C HIS A 303 -5.03 -8.72 9.75
N ARG A 304 -5.34 -7.45 10.04
CA ARG A 304 -6.11 -6.57 9.14
C ARG A 304 -5.49 -5.21 8.92
N VAL A 305 -5.65 -4.71 7.71
CA VAL A 305 -5.35 -3.33 7.33
C VAL A 305 -6.61 -2.68 6.82
N SER A 306 -7.32 -1.95 7.70
CA SER A 306 -8.61 -1.35 7.38
C SER A 306 -8.89 -0.13 8.24
N ASP A 307 -9.72 0.77 7.73
CA ASP A 307 -10.26 1.92 8.43
C ASP A 307 -11.75 1.69 8.81
N ALA A 308 -12.31 0.49 8.64
CA ALA A 308 -13.68 0.16 9.02
C ALA A 308 -13.84 -0.09 10.53
N VAL A 309 -12.86 -0.75 11.14
CA VAL A 309 -12.89 -1.21 12.55
C VAL A 309 -11.59 -0.83 13.27
N ARG A 310 -11.66 -0.56 14.58
CA ARG A 310 -10.50 -0.26 15.44
C ARG A 310 -10.46 -1.19 16.66
N ASP A 311 -10.02 -2.43 16.46
CA ASP A 311 -9.82 -3.41 17.56
C ASP A 311 -8.33 -3.80 17.72
N ASN A 312 -8.03 -4.79 18.55
CA ASN A 312 -6.63 -5.18 18.80
C ASN A 312 -5.96 -5.98 17.67
N LEU A 313 -6.65 -6.22 16.53
CA LEU A 313 -6.14 -6.94 15.36
C LEU A 313 -6.03 -6.05 14.11
N THR A 314 -6.68 -4.88 14.11
CA THR A 314 -6.67 -3.96 12.96
C THR A 314 -5.62 -2.86 13.09
N VAL A 315 -4.93 -2.57 11.98
CA VAL A 315 -4.11 -1.38 11.75
C VAL A 315 -4.78 -0.52 10.68
N GLY A 316 -4.68 0.81 10.77
CA GLY A 316 -5.26 1.70 9.75
C GLY A 316 -4.48 1.74 8.45
N THR A 317 -5.15 2.02 7.33
CA THR A 317 -4.53 2.00 6.00
C THR A 317 -3.38 2.99 5.90
N GLU A 318 -3.58 4.25 6.32
CA GLU A 318 -2.49 5.24 6.34
C GLU A 318 -1.40 4.86 7.35
N GLN A 319 -1.78 4.28 8.49
CA GLN A 319 -0.81 3.87 9.51
C GLN A 319 0.09 2.76 9.01
N PHE A 320 -0.47 1.76 8.33
CA PHE A 320 0.28 0.67 7.73
C PHE A 320 1.26 1.19 6.66
N GLU A 321 0.82 2.09 5.78
CA GLU A 321 1.70 2.77 4.80
C GLU A 321 2.87 3.48 5.48
N ARG A 322 2.63 4.22 6.56
CA ARG A 322 3.72 4.87 7.33
C ARG A 322 4.66 3.85 7.96
N GLN A 323 4.13 2.76 8.51
CA GLN A 323 4.94 1.69 9.09
C GLN A 323 5.85 1.04 8.04
N MET A 324 5.33 0.71 6.86
CA MET A 324 6.13 0.14 5.76
C MET A 324 7.23 1.09 5.29
N ALA A 325 6.92 2.38 5.14
CA ALA A 325 7.92 3.40 4.82
C ALA A 325 9.04 3.48 5.88
N LEU A 326 8.69 3.35 7.17
CA LEU A 326 9.64 3.30 8.26
C LEU A 326 10.50 2.04 8.20
N LEU A 327 9.92 0.87 7.96
CA LEU A 327 10.67 -0.38 7.81
C LEU A 327 11.69 -0.29 6.67
N ARG A 328 11.26 0.14 5.48
CA ARG A 328 12.14 0.26 4.31
C ARG A 328 13.32 1.19 4.56
N ARG A 329 13.09 2.27 5.31
CA ARG A 329 14.10 3.27 5.64
C ARG A 329 15.06 2.83 6.75
N HIS A 330 14.57 2.09 7.75
CA HIS A 330 15.29 1.89 9.00
C HIS A 330 15.70 0.44 9.28
N CYS A 331 15.05 -0.55 8.67
CA CYS A 331 15.26 -1.98 8.95
C CYS A 331 15.78 -2.72 7.71
N ARG A 332 16.44 -3.86 7.91
CA ARG A 332 16.61 -4.85 6.83
C ARG A 332 15.43 -5.80 6.93
N VAL A 333 14.56 -5.78 5.93
CA VAL A 333 13.36 -6.60 5.90
C VAL A 333 13.69 -7.93 5.25
N LEU A 334 13.37 -9.02 5.93
CA LEU A 334 13.62 -10.40 5.53
C LEU A 334 12.30 -11.05 5.10
N SER A 335 12.38 -11.91 4.09
CA SER A 335 11.35 -12.92 3.79
C SER A 335 11.22 -13.92 4.93
N ILE A 336 10.10 -14.64 5.02
CA ILE A 336 9.92 -15.63 6.08
C ILE A 336 10.85 -16.84 5.88
N GLU A 337 11.20 -17.15 4.64
CA GLU A 337 12.14 -18.19 4.25
C GLU A 337 13.55 -17.86 4.77
N GLU A 338 14.01 -16.62 4.63
CA GLU A 338 15.27 -16.16 5.23
C GLU A 338 15.25 -16.26 6.77
N VAL A 339 14.10 -15.97 7.40
CA VAL A 339 13.95 -16.13 8.85
C VAL A 339 14.07 -17.61 9.25
N LEU A 340 13.38 -18.53 8.57
CA LEU A 340 13.44 -19.96 8.86
C LEU A 340 14.82 -20.59 8.57
N ALA A 341 15.57 -20.03 7.61
CA ALA A 341 16.93 -20.46 7.30
C ALA A 341 17.97 -19.96 8.34
N SER A 342 17.60 -19.00 9.21
CA SER A 342 18.52 -18.34 10.14
C SER A 342 18.79 -19.18 11.41
N GLN A 343 19.56 -20.28 11.28
CA GLN A 343 20.01 -21.08 12.44
C GLN A 343 20.86 -20.26 13.41
N THR A 344 21.74 -19.41 12.88
CA THR A 344 22.47 -18.38 13.62
C THR A 344 22.15 -17.04 13.01
N ILE A 345 21.72 -16.09 13.83
CA ILE A 345 21.39 -14.73 13.40
C ILE A 345 22.69 -13.93 13.38
N GLU A 346 23.06 -13.45 12.19
CA GLU A 346 24.22 -12.59 12.03
C GLU A 346 23.96 -11.19 12.59
N ARG A 347 25.04 -10.54 13.06
CA ARG A 347 24.96 -9.12 13.42
C ARG A 347 24.64 -8.30 12.18
N SER A 348 23.67 -7.41 12.32
CA SER A 348 23.28 -6.45 11.30
C SER A 348 23.35 -5.03 11.87
N SER A 349 23.83 -4.09 11.06
CA SER A 349 23.84 -2.66 11.38
C SER A 349 22.43 -2.02 11.35
N ARG A 350 21.43 -2.79 10.89
CA ARG A 350 20.01 -2.41 10.90
C ARG A 350 19.21 -3.53 11.54
N PRO A 351 18.16 -3.23 12.32
CA PRO A 351 17.26 -4.25 12.84
C PRO A 351 16.73 -5.16 11.73
N LEU A 352 16.75 -6.46 11.98
CA LEU A 352 16.20 -7.47 11.09
C LEU A 352 14.72 -7.66 11.43
N VAL A 353 13.86 -7.46 10.44
CA VAL A 353 12.41 -7.56 10.61
C VAL A 353 11.79 -8.43 9.54
N CYS A 354 10.70 -9.11 9.85
CA CYS A 354 9.88 -9.86 8.90
C CYS A 354 8.41 -9.45 9.08
N VAL A 355 7.64 -9.36 8.00
CA VAL A 355 6.23 -8.97 8.03
C VAL A 355 5.35 -10.18 7.74
N THR A 356 4.42 -10.48 8.65
CA THR A 356 3.49 -11.61 8.52
C THR A 356 2.05 -11.19 8.77
N PHE A 357 1.12 -11.87 8.12
CA PHE A 357 -0.32 -11.69 8.25
C PHE A 357 -1.00 -13.03 8.50
N ASP A 358 -2.00 -13.05 9.37
CA ASP A 358 -2.83 -14.24 9.62
C ASP A 358 -4.26 -14.07 9.06
N ASP A 359 -5.05 -15.13 9.16
CA ASP A 359 -6.48 -15.27 8.82
C ASP A 359 -6.84 -15.26 7.33
N GLY A 360 -6.30 -14.32 6.54
CA GLY A 360 -6.59 -14.23 5.10
C GLY A 360 -7.70 -13.26 4.71
N TYR A 361 -7.89 -12.17 5.47
CA TYR A 361 -8.88 -11.13 5.16
C TYR A 361 -8.62 -10.42 3.82
N LEU A 362 -9.69 -10.06 3.10
CA LEU A 362 -9.59 -9.35 1.80
C LEU A 362 -8.94 -7.98 1.93
N ASP A 363 -9.08 -7.32 3.08
CA ASP A 363 -8.46 -6.01 3.32
C ASP A 363 -6.92 -6.07 3.27
N ASN A 364 -6.31 -7.24 3.49
CA ASN A 364 -4.87 -7.44 3.29
C ASN A 364 -4.49 -7.30 1.80
N TYR A 365 -5.28 -7.87 0.90
CA TYR A 365 -5.08 -7.72 -0.54
C TYR A 365 -5.37 -6.29 -1.01
N ILE A 366 -6.49 -5.69 -0.57
CA ILE A 366 -6.91 -4.36 -1.05
C ILE A 366 -6.03 -3.24 -0.49
N ASN A 367 -5.62 -3.31 0.78
CA ASN A 367 -4.94 -2.20 1.47
C ASN A 367 -3.47 -2.49 1.80
N ALA A 368 -3.11 -3.72 2.20
CA ALA A 368 -1.74 -4.02 2.63
C ALA A 368 -0.80 -4.29 1.44
N VAL A 369 -1.19 -5.18 0.52
CA VAL A 369 -0.39 -5.58 -0.65
C VAL A 369 0.10 -4.36 -1.47
N PRO A 370 -0.73 -3.36 -1.80
CA PRO A 370 -0.25 -2.17 -2.53
C PRO A 370 0.87 -1.41 -1.81
N SER A 371 0.79 -1.29 -0.49
CA SER A 371 1.83 -0.66 0.33
C SER A 371 3.10 -1.51 0.36
N LEU A 372 2.98 -2.83 0.50
CA LEU A 372 4.12 -3.75 0.47
C LEU A 372 4.87 -3.68 -0.86
N LEU A 373 4.15 -3.72 -1.99
CA LEU A 373 4.73 -3.57 -3.33
C LEU A 373 5.40 -2.19 -3.51
N ARG A 374 4.77 -1.12 -3.01
CA ARG A 374 5.32 0.25 -3.08
C ARG A 374 6.63 0.41 -2.35
N HIS A 375 6.79 -0.29 -1.23
CA HIS A 375 7.99 -0.22 -0.40
C HIS A 375 8.98 -1.36 -0.65
N GLU A 376 8.67 -2.25 -1.61
CA GLU A 376 9.46 -3.43 -1.97
C GLU A 376 9.71 -4.34 -0.75
N ILE A 377 8.66 -4.58 0.03
CA ILE A 377 8.73 -5.35 1.28
C ILE A 377 8.21 -6.78 1.06
N PRO A 378 9.03 -7.83 1.29
CA PRO A 378 8.54 -9.20 1.33
C PRO A 378 7.65 -9.40 2.56
N ALA A 379 6.62 -10.22 2.41
CA ALA A 379 5.70 -10.56 3.49
C ALA A 379 5.14 -11.97 3.30
N ALA A 380 4.71 -12.60 4.39
CA ALA A 380 4.03 -13.88 4.40
C ALA A 380 2.58 -13.76 4.87
N PHE A 381 1.67 -14.49 4.23
CA PHE A 381 0.24 -14.51 4.55
C PHE A 381 -0.19 -15.94 4.89
N PHE A 382 -0.61 -16.18 6.13
CA PHE A 382 -1.11 -17.45 6.60
C PHE A 382 -2.63 -17.46 6.51
N VAL A 383 -3.18 -18.37 5.72
CA VAL A 383 -4.60 -18.37 5.35
C VAL A 383 -5.32 -19.61 5.89
N SER A 384 -6.55 -19.42 6.36
CA SER A 384 -7.44 -20.52 6.70
C SER A 384 -8.12 -21.03 5.41
N THR A 385 -7.61 -22.13 4.86
CA THR A 385 -7.89 -22.55 3.47
C THR A 385 -9.35 -22.86 3.16
N GLY A 386 -10.12 -23.35 4.13
CA GLY A 386 -11.57 -23.59 4.00
C GLY A 386 -12.43 -22.33 4.18
N ILE A 387 -11.81 -21.24 4.63
CA ILE A 387 -12.46 -19.92 4.77
C ILE A 387 -12.21 -19.05 3.53
N VAL A 388 -11.12 -19.28 2.80
CA VAL A 388 -10.91 -18.71 1.46
C VAL A 388 -12.07 -19.12 0.54
N ASN A 389 -12.55 -18.20 -0.30
CA ASN A 389 -13.77 -18.39 -1.12
C ASN A 389 -15.07 -18.63 -0.33
N SER A 390 -15.09 -18.39 0.98
CA SER A 390 -16.29 -18.54 1.79
C SER A 390 -16.82 -17.19 2.29
N ASN A 391 -18.07 -17.21 2.76
CA ASN A 391 -18.67 -16.12 3.55
C ASN A 391 -18.60 -16.42 5.06
N ASN A 392 -17.78 -17.38 5.47
CA ASN A 392 -17.68 -17.77 6.88
C ASN A 392 -17.02 -16.65 7.67
N ARG A 393 -17.57 -16.40 8.87
CA ARG A 393 -17.05 -15.40 9.80
C ARG A 393 -16.21 -16.07 10.85
N PHE A 394 -15.06 -15.49 11.19
CA PHE A 394 -14.29 -15.99 12.31
C PHE A 394 -15.05 -15.81 13.64
N PRO A 395 -14.94 -16.78 14.57
CA PRO A 395 -15.56 -16.66 15.88
C PRO A 395 -15.16 -15.40 16.65
N HIS A 396 -13.92 -14.92 16.52
CA HIS A 396 -13.48 -13.69 17.18
C HIS A 396 -14.13 -12.43 16.61
N ASP A 397 -14.46 -12.40 15.32
CA ASP A 397 -15.17 -11.26 14.72
C ASP A 397 -16.62 -11.20 15.17
N ILE A 398 -17.28 -12.37 15.26
CA ILE A 398 -18.63 -12.48 15.81
C ILE A 398 -18.65 -11.99 17.26
N ARG A 399 -17.75 -12.50 18.11
CA ARG A 399 -17.65 -12.11 19.53
C ARG A 399 -17.41 -10.62 19.74
N ARG A 400 -16.74 -9.95 18.79
CA ARG A 400 -16.43 -8.51 18.86
C ARG A 400 -17.53 -7.62 18.29
N GLY A 401 -18.57 -8.21 17.68
CA GLY A 401 -19.60 -7.44 16.97
C GLY A 401 -19.08 -6.75 15.72
N ASN A 402 -18.00 -7.27 15.11
CA ASN A 402 -17.47 -6.74 13.87
C ASN A 402 -18.48 -6.98 12.72
N PRO A 403 -18.58 -6.08 11.73
CA PRO A 403 -19.37 -6.33 10.52
C PRO A 403 -18.86 -7.57 9.78
N VAL A 404 -19.57 -8.01 8.74
CA VAL A 404 -19.04 -9.03 7.84
C VAL A 404 -17.80 -8.46 7.16
N ILE A 405 -16.67 -9.13 7.34
CA ILE A 405 -15.39 -8.74 6.73
C ILE A 405 -15.12 -9.75 5.62
N PRO A 406 -15.05 -9.30 4.36
CA PRO A 406 -14.79 -10.20 3.24
C PRO A 406 -13.43 -10.90 3.35
N MET A 407 -13.38 -12.13 2.85
CA MET A 407 -12.19 -12.97 2.82
C MET A 407 -11.53 -12.92 1.45
N MET A 408 -10.21 -13.13 1.41
CA MET A 408 -9.52 -13.33 0.15
C MET A 408 -10.11 -14.53 -0.61
N GLN A 409 -9.92 -14.48 -1.92
CA GLN A 409 -10.31 -15.53 -2.83
C GLN A 409 -9.04 -16.20 -3.35
N TRP A 410 -9.14 -17.42 -3.87
CA TRP A 410 -7.97 -18.12 -4.41
C TRP A 410 -7.29 -17.35 -5.54
N GLU A 411 -8.04 -16.59 -6.33
CA GLU A 411 -7.50 -15.69 -7.36
C GLU A 411 -6.57 -14.65 -6.76
N HIS A 412 -6.97 -13.98 -5.67
CA HIS A 412 -6.13 -13.01 -4.96
C HIS A 412 -4.84 -13.65 -4.43
N LEU A 413 -4.92 -14.87 -3.88
CA LEU A 413 -3.76 -15.58 -3.36
C LEU A 413 -2.79 -16.01 -4.46
N ARG A 414 -3.29 -16.44 -5.62
CA ARG A 414 -2.47 -16.75 -6.80
C ARG A 414 -1.73 -15.51 -7.31
N GLU A 415 -2.43 -14.37 -7.38
CA GLU A 415 -1.80 -13.10 -7.76
C GLU A 415 -0.72 -12.69 -6.77
N MET A 416 -1.00 -12.74 -5.46
CA MET A 416 -0.02 -12.44 -4.41
C MET A 416 1.20 -13.36 -4.48
N HIS A 417 0.98 -14.67 -4.66
CA HIS A 417 2.05 -15.64 -4.82
C HIS A 417 2.90 -15.34 -6.06
N SER A 418 2.27 -15.02 -7.20
CA SER A 418 2.97 -14.64 -8.44
C SER A 418 3.76 -13.33 -8.29
N ALA A 419 3.31 -12.42 -7.42
CA ALA A 419 4.00 -11.18 -7.08
C ALA A 419 5.17 -11.39 -6.09
N GLY A 420 5.41 -12.63 -5.63
CA GLY A 420 6.52 -13.00 -4.76
C GLY A 420 6.21 -12.96 -3.26
N PHE A 421 4.94 -12.90 -2.86
CA PHE A 421 4.56 -13.06 -1.45
C PHE A 421 4.46 -14.54 -1.07
N THR A 422 4.87 -14.88 0.15
CA THR A 422 4.73 -16.24 0.68
C THR A 422 3.30 -16.46 1.15
N ILE A 423 2.67 -17.57 0.74
CA ILE A 423 1.36 -17.98 1.25
C ILE A 423 1.55 -19.27 2.06
N GLY A 424 1.15 -19.23 3.33
CA GLY A 424 1.26 -20.34 4.29
C GLY A 424 -0.09 -20.80 4.83
N SER A 425 -0.07 -21.88 5.61
CA SER A 425 -1.28 -22.49 6.19
C SER A 425 -1.60 -21.90 7.56
N HIS A 426 -2.90 -21.69 7.78
CA HIS A 426 -3.49 -21.35 9.08
C HIS A 426 -4.64 -22.32 9.41
N THR A 427 -4.47 -23.62 9.10
CA THR A 427 -5.50 -24.69 9.11
C THR A 427 -6.56 -24.51 8.01
N VAL A 428 -7.57 -25.38 7.97
CA VAL A 428 -8.73 -25.24 7.07
C VAL A 428 -9.74 -24.28 7.69
N ASN A 429 -10.15 -24.53 8.94
CA ASN A 429 -11.27 -23.83 9.58
C ASN A 429 -10.88 -22.95 10.76
N HIS A 430 -9.59 -22.62 10.93
CA HIS A 430 -9.08 -21.82 12.04
C HIS A 430 -9.38 -22.47 13.42
N ILE A 431 -9.06 -23.76 13.54
CA ILE A 431 -9.34 -24.53 14.76
C ILE A 431 -8.28 -24.31 15.85
N ASP A 432 -8.68 -24.47 17.12
CA ASP A 432 -7.72 -24.60 18.21
C ASP A 432 -7.17 -26.02 18.26
N CYS A 433 -5.98 -26.21 17.69
CA CYS A 433 -5.34 -27.52 17.59
C CYS A 433 -5.13 -28.20 18.95
N ALA A 434 -5.07 -27.45 20.06
CA ALA A 434 -4.92 -28.05 21.39
C ALA A 434 -6.21 -28.67 21.92
N LEU A 435 -7.37 -28.13 21.54
CA LEU A 435 -8.67 -28.54 22.06
C LEU A 435 -9.39 -29.58 21.18
N GLU A 436 -9.05 -29.64 19.90
CA GLU A 436 -9.71 -30.55 18.96
C GLU A 436 -9.18 -32.01 19.04
N PRO A 437 -10.00 -33.02 18.69
CA PRO A 437 -9.56 -34.42 18.56
C PRO A 437 -8.37 -34.61 17.59
N VAL A 438 -7.56 -35.65 17.81
CA VAL A 438 -6.35 -35.93 17.01
C VAL A 438 -6.64 -36.13 15.53
N ASP A 439 -7.70 -36.87 15.22
CA ASP A 439 -8.17 -37.10 13.85
C ASP A 439 -8.60 -35.79 13.16
N VAL A 440 -9.31 -34.92 13.88
CA VAL A 440 -9.71 -33.59 13.38
C VAL A 440 -8.49 -32.72 13.09
N VAL A 441 -7.52 -32.66 14.01
CA VAL A 441 -6.29 -31.88 13.80
C VAL A 441 -5.47 -32.44 12.64
N SER A 442 -5.40 -33.76 12.48
CA SER A 442 -4.70 -34.37 11.33
C SER A 442 -5.37 -33.98 10.01
N ASP A 443 -6.70 -34.09 9.91
CA ASP A 443 -7.45 -33.72 8.71
C ASP A 443 -7.26 -32.24 8.35
N GLU A 444 -7.33 -31.35 9.35
CA GLU A 444 -7.12 -29.90 9.19
C GLU A 444 -5.71 -29.57 8.66
N LEU A 445 -4.68 -30.24 9.17
CA LEU A 445 -3.31 -30.04 8.72
C LEU A 445 -3.08 -30.58 7.31
N ASP A 446 -3.57 -31.79 7.02
CA ASP A 446 -3.35 -32.48 5.74
C ASP A 446 -4.12 -31.80 4.60
N ARG A 447 -5.38 -31.41 4.83
CA ARG A 447 -6.21 -30.75 3.81
C ARG A 447 -5.74 -29.33 3.51
N SER A 448 -5.39 -28.54 4.53
CA SER A 448 -4.89 -27.18 4.29
C SER A 448 -3.58 -27.19 3.50
N LEU A 449 -2.71 -28.18 3.75
CA LEU A 449 -1.51 -28.40 2.96
C LEU A 449 -1.82 -28.84 1.52
N ALA A 450 -2.78 -29.75 1.34
CA ALA A 450 -3.22 -30.22 0.03
C ALA A 450 -3.85 -29.08 -0.81
N ASP A 451 -4.64 -28.21 -0.17
CA ASP A 451 -5.24 -27.04 -0.80
C ASP A 451 -4.18 -26.08 -1.31
N LEU A 452 -3.20 -25.70 -0.48
CA LEU A 452 -2.11 -24.80 -0.90
C LEU A 452 -1.28 -25.40 -2.04
N ARG A 453 -0.97 -26.70 -1.98
CA ARG A 453 -0.26 -27.41 -3.05
C ARG A 453 -1.04 -27.40 -4.37
N ARG A 454 -2.35 -27.66 -4.30
CA ARG A 454 -3.23 -27.67 -5.48
C ARG A 454 -3.35 -26.29 -6.11
N GLU A 455 -3.56 -25.26 -5.30
CA GLU A 455 -3.91 -23.92 -5.77
C GLU A 455 -2.70 -23.07 -6.16
N LEU A 456 -1.56 -23.27 -5.49
CA LEU A 456 -0.38 -22.41 -5.63
C LEU A 456 0.88 -23.16 -6.08
N GLY A 457 0.86 -24.49 -6.08
CA GLY A 457 2.03 -25.31 -6.43
C GLY A 457 3.17 -25.22 -5.40
N VAL A 458 2.89 -24.80 -4.17
CA VAL A 458 3.91 -24.65 -3.12
C VAL A 458 4.46 -26.01 -2.71
N LYS A 459 5.80 -26.15 -2.69
CA LYS A 459 6.47 -27.39 -2.28
C LYS A 459 6.67 -27.46 -0.77
N GLU A 460 7.24 -26.39 -0.22
CA GLU A 460 7.43 -26.22 1.21
C GLU A 460 6.37 -25.26 1.75
N CYS A 461 5.50 -25.76 2.62
CA CYS A 461 4.50 -24.94 3.26
C CYS A 461 4.92 -24.60 4.68
N ILE A 462 4.72 -23.35 5.07
CA ILE A 462 4.95 -22.84 6.42
C ILE A 462 3.62 -22.76 7.14
N PHE A 463 3.59 -23.09 8.42
CA PHE A 463 2.39 -23.06 9.25
C PHE A 463 2.43 -21.92 10.26
N ALA A 464 1.29 -21.29 10.53
CA ALA A 464 1.08 -20.45 11.71
C ALA A 464 -0.06 -21.06 12.53
N TYR A 465 0.12 -21.20 13.85
CA TYR A 465 -0.95 -21.72 14.71
C TYR A 465 -2.09 -20.70 14.83
N PRO A 466 -3.36 -21.10 14.59
CA PRO A 466 -4.52 -20.32 15.00
C PRO A 466 -4.43 -19.96 16.48
N TYR A 467 -4.74 -18.70 16.81
CA TYR A 467 -4.58 -18.08 18.14
C TYR A 467 -3.14 -17.99 18.67
N GLY A 468 -2.26 -18.96 18.38
CA GLY A 468 -0.81 -18.95 18.55
C GLY A 468 -0.26 -18.72 19.96
N GLY A 469 -1.11 -18.66 20.98
CA GLY A 469 -0.77 -18.78 22.40
C GLY A 469 -0.02 -20.07 22.77
N LYS A 470 0.78 -20.05 23.86
CA LYS A 470 1.52 -21.24 24.34
C LYS A 470 0.60 -22.43 24.62
N GLN A 471 -0.61 -22.16 25.10
CA GLN A 471 -1.62 -23.18 25.37
C GLN A 471 -2.13 -23.89 24.11
N HIS A 472 -2.03 -23.27 22.93
CA HIS A 472 -2.47 -23.87 21.66
C HIS A 472 -1.35 -24.69 20.99
N MET A 473 -0.09 -24.49 21.41
CA MET A 473 1.11 -25.08 20.82
C MET A 473 1.72 -26.15 21.73
N THR A 474 0.95 -27.21 22.05
CA THR A 474 1.48 -28.28 22.90
C THR A 474 2.54 -29.12 22.15
N PRO A 475 3.48 -29.76 22.86
CA PRO A 475 4.50 -30.61 22.21
C PRO A 475 3.91 -31.71 21.33
N GLU A 476 2.80 -32.32 21.76
CA GLU A 476 2.09 -33.34 20.99
C GLU A 476 1.56 -32.80 19.65
N ARG A 477 0.90 -31.63 19.67
CA ARG A 477 0.38 -31.01 18.44
C ARG A 477 1.50 -30.52 17.54
N LEU A 478 2.63 -30.09 18.12
CA LEU A 478 3.79 -29.70 17.32
C LEU A 478 4.39 -30.89 16.57
N GLU A 479 4.42 -32.08 17.17
CA GLU A 479 4.84 -33.29 16.47
C GLU A 479 3.87 -33.65 15.33
N MET A 480 2.57 -33.40 15.47
CA MET A 480 1.62 -33.56 14.37
C MET A 480 1.92 -32.62 13.20
N VAL A 481 2.20 -31.33 13.47
CA VAL A 481 2.59 -30.35 12.44
C VAL A 481 3.86 -30.78 11.71
N LYS A 482 4.87 -31.29 12.42
CA LYS A 482 6.10 -31.82 11.81
C LYS A 482 5.81 -33.04 10.93
N ARG A 483 4.99 -33.99 11.40
CA ARG A 483 4.62 -35.22 10.67
C ARG A 483 3.80 -34.93 9.42
N ALA A 484 2.93 -33.93 9.44
CA ALA A 484 2.18 -33.48 8.27
C ALA A 484 3.10 -32.90 7.16
N GLY A 485 4.36 -32.56 7.49
CA GLY A 485 5.37 -32.14 6.53
C GLY A 485 5.49 -30.63 6.35
N TYR A 486 5.03 -29.83 7.33
CA TYR A 486 5.26 -28.39 7.35
C TYR A 486 6.74 -28.08 7.55
N SER A 487 7.23 -27.06 6.83
CA SER A 487 8.64 -26.67 6.84
C SER A 487 8.96 -25.66 7.95
N GLY A 488 8.02 -25.26 8.79
CA GLY A 488 8.25 -24.32 9.87
C GLY A 488 6.95 -23.90 10.52
N CYS A 489 7.05 -23.36 11.73
CA CYS A 489 5.88 -22.99 12.51
C CYS A 489 6.04 -21.68 13.27
N LEU A 490 5.02 -20.80 13.15
CA LEU A 490 4.99 -19.48 13.77
C LEU A 490 4.01 -19.43 14.95
N ALA A 491 4.45 -18.79 16.04
CA ALA A 491 3.69 -18.56 17.27
C ALA A 491 3.09 -17.14 17.31
N ALA A 492 2.11 -16.89 18.18
CA ALA A 492 1.50 -15.56 18.38
C ALA A 492 1.53 -15.08 19.85
N TYR A 493 2.25 -15.75 20.75
CA TYR A 493 2.33 -15.39 22.16
C TYR A 493 3.35 -14.27 22.51
N GLY A 494 3.86 -13.56 21.50
CA GLY A 494 4.85 -12.49 21.70
C GLY A 494 6.29 -12.98 21.71
N GLY A 495 7.24 -12.04 21.57
CA GLY A 495 8.66 -12.29 21.75
C GLY A 495 9.53 -11.83 20.58
N THR A 496 10.81 -12.19 20.62
CA THR A 496 11.79 -11.88 19.57
C THR A 496 12.79 -13.02 19.47
N ASN A 497 13.21 -13.36 18.26
CA ASN A 497 14.07 -14.50 18.00
C ASN A 497 15.53 -14.06 18.23
N LEU A 498 16.16 -14.56 19.30
CA LEU A 498 17.50 -14.15 19.75
C LEU A 498 18.55 -15.20 19.38
N ARG A 499 19.69 -14.76 18.85
CA ARG A 499 20.86 -15.59 18.45
C ARG A 499 20.62 -16.60 17.34
N GLY A 500 19.44 -17.21 17.28
CA GLY A 500 18.99 -18.18 16.28
C GLY A 500 17.46 -18.16 16.19
N VAL A 501 16.92 -18.80 15.16
CA VAL A 501 15.48 -19.00 15.00
C VAL A 501 15.14 -20.46 15.25
N GLU A 502 14.26 -20.72 16.23
CA GLU A 502 13.67 -22.04 16.40
C GLU A 502 12.60 -22.23 15.32
N ARG A 503 12.93 -23.01 14.29
CA ARG A 503 12.14 -23.16 13.05
C ARG A 503 10.67 -23.53 13.29
N PHE A 504 10.37 -24.25 14.36
CA PHE A 504 9.03 -24.71 14.73
C PHE A 504 8.40 -23.92 15.90
N ASN A 505 8.99 -22.78 16.25
CA ASN A 505 8.52 -21.91 17.32
C ASN A 505 8.94 -20.46 17.07
N VAL A 506 8.68 -19.95 15.86
CA VAL A 506 9.08 -18.60 15.46
C VAL A 506 8.24 -17.58 16.22
N LEU A 507 8.90 -16.75 17.04
CA LEU A 507 8.24 -15.77 17.89
C LEU A 507 7.82 -14.54 17.08
N ARG A 508 6.58 -14.08 17.27
CA ARG A 508 6.01 -12.91 16.58
C ARG A 508 5.47 -11.85 17.54
N ARG A 509 5.50 -10.59 17.11
CA ARG A 509 4.95 -9.43 17.82
C ARG A 509 3.69 -8.91 17.15
N GLY A 510 2.58 -8.93 17.86
CA GLY A 510 1.29 -8.41 17.36
C GLY A 510 1.31 -6.89 17.21
N ILE A 511 0.89 -6.41 16.04
CA ILE A 511 0.76 -4.98 15.71
C ILE A 511 -0.71 -4.63 15.51
N ASN A 512 -1.12 -3.49 16.05
CA ASN A 512 -2.48 -2.95 15.92
C ASN A 512 -2.49 -1.42 15.87
N TRP A 513 -3.68 -0.83 15.74
CA TRP A 513 -3.82 0.61 15.52
C TRP A 513 -3.31 1.48 16.69
N ALA A 514 -3.16 0.92 17.89
CA ALA A 514 -2.74 1.67 19.07
C ALA A 514 -1.24 2.05 19.06
N PHE A 515 -0.44 1.50 18.15
CA PHE A 515 0.98 1.83 18.04
C PHE A 515 1.19 3.23 17.43
N SER A 516 1.92 4.09 18.13
CA SER A 516 2.51 5.27 17.50
C SER A 516 3.69 4.85 16.61
N ASP A 517 4.10 5.74 15.69
CA ASP A 517 5.25 5.49 14.81
C ASP A 517 6.54 5.22 15.63
N GLN A 518 6.69 5.88 16.78
CA GLN A 518 7.84 5.66 17.67
C GLN A 518 7.76 4.33 18.42
N ALA A 519 6.58 3.97 18.92
CA ALA A 519 6.37 2.69 19.57
C ALA A 519 6.59 1.54 18.58
N PHE A 520 6.11 1.69 17.33
CA PHE A 520 6.34 0.74 16.25
C PHE A 520 7.83 0.54 15.95
N LEU A 521 8.60 1.63 15.80
CA LEU A 521 10.05 1.53 15.59
C LEU A 521 10.76 0.86 16.78
N PHE A 522 10.29 1.09 17.99
CA PHE A 522 10.86 0.44 19.18
C PHE A 522 10.58 -1.07 19.19
N GLU A 523 9.38 -1.50 18.81
CA GLU A 523 9.09 -2.93 18.61
C GLU A 523 10.03 -3.56 17.57
N CYS A 524 10.36 -2.84 16.49
CA CYS A 524 11.28 -3.35 15.47
C CYS A 524 12.67 -3.66 16.02
N VAL A 525 13.15 -2.93 17.06
CA VAL A 525 14.42 -3.23 17.73
C VAL A 525 14.32 -4.48 18.62
N GLY A 526 13.11 -4.89 19.02
CA GLY A 526 12.88 -6.07 19.84
C GLY A 526 13.48 -5.95 21.25
N LEU A 527 13.18 -4.85 21.95
CA LEU A 527 13.66 -4.54 23.30
C LEU A 527 12.57 -4.64 24.40
N VAL A 528 11.36 -5.14 24.07
CA VAL A 528 10.21 -5.20 25.00
C VAL A 528 9.78 -6.62 25.30
#